data_AF-A0A962BZR7-F1
#
_entry.id   AF-A0A962BZR7-F1
#
_cell.length_a   1.000
_cell.length_b   1.000
_cell.length_c   1.000
_cell.angle_alpha   90.00
_cell.angle_beta   90.00
_cell.angle_gamma   90.00
#
_symmetry.space_group_name_H-M   'P 1'
#
loop_
_entity.id
_entity.type
_entity.pdbx_description
1 polymer ?
#
loop_
_entity_poly.entity_id
_entity_poly.type
_entity_poly.pdbx_seq_one_letter_code
_entity_poly.pdbx_strand_id
1 'polypeptide(L)'
;MQAAIAAHKASLAADYEKKYFFTNTGKWVVGLLIGVVTLVGSLLFIEGDQKFAAIFLCFWLSIWSIGVTALVSAAIKASKTANGVGGTIGALFLWFFSLPFLVGELGGLIALAFIAGFGFVLLFGLIIGTVVAFYQWMKAPTQDGARLLDKIEGFRWYLGVAEKQELDSRYHVKARPELFSEYLPYALALDVEQAWAQRFADSLTPAEMEQARPTWYHGSSTFNAASLTAVTSGISSGISSAVSSSSSSPGSSSGSSGGSG
;
A
#
# COMPACT_ATOMS: atom_id res chain seq x y z
N MET A 1 -1.75 20.61 -1.25
CA MET A 1 -2.40 19.28 -1.30
C MET A 1 -2.01 18.39 -0.10
N GLN A 2 -0.72 18.21 0.22
CA GLN A 2 -0.27 17.38 1.35
C GLN A 2 -0.85 17.78 2.71
N ALA A 3 -0.94 19.09 3.01
CA ALA A 3 -1.52 19.59 4.25
C ALA A 3 -3.02 19.23 4.41
N ALA A 4 -3.79 19.26 3.32
CA ALA A 4 -5.20 18.88 3.33
C ALA A 4 -5.37 17.36 3.55
N ILE A 5 -4.52 16.54 2.93
CA ILE A 5 -4.51 15.09 3.15
C ILE A 5 -4.14 14.75 4.60
N ALA A 6 -3.14 15.43 5.16
CA ALA A 6 -2.72 15.25 6.55
C ALA A 6 -3.84 15.64 7.53
N ALA A 7 -4.49 16.80 7.30
CA ALA A 7 -5.61 17.24 8.11
C ALA A 7 -6.79 16.25 8.04
N HIS A 8 -7.09 15.72 6.86
CA HIS A 8 -8.15 14.72 6.69
C HIS A 8 -7.80 13.38 7.37
N LYS A 9 -6.56 12.91 7.27
CA LYS A 9 -6.11 11.72 8.00
C LYS A 9 -6.18 11.92 9.52
N ALA A 10 -5.83 13.11 10.00
CA ALA A 10 -5.89 13.45 11.41
C ALA A 10 -7.34 13.48 11.92
N SER A 11 -8.29 14.03 11.14
CA SER A 11 -9.71 14.00 11.50
C SER A 11 -10.24 12.56 11.53
N LEU A 12 -9.89 11.74 10.53
CA LEU A 12 -10.27 10.32 10.51
C LEU A 12 -9.68 9.55 11.70
N ALA A 13 -8.43 9.81 12.07
CA ALA A 13 -7.82 9.21 13.25
C ALA A 13 -8.54 9.64 14.54
N ALA A 14 -8.82 10.93 14.69
CA ALA A 14 -9.53 11.47 15.85
C ALA A 14 -10.94 10.87 16.02
N ASP A 15 -11.68 10.74 14.92
CA ASP A 15 -13.07 10.31 14.94
C ASP A 15 -13.24 8.78 15.03
N TYR A 16 -12.30 8.00 14.48
CA TYR A 16 -12.48 6.56 14.27
C TYR A 16 -11.44 5.67 14.98
N GLU A 17 -10.21 6.13 15.29
CA GLU A 17 -9.09 5.29 15.75
C GLU A 17 -9.31 4.66 17.14
N LYS A 18 -10.20 5.21 17.97
CA LYS A 18 -10.55 4.64 19.29
C LYS A 18 -11.96 4.07 19.38
N LYS A 19 -12.80 4.36 18.37
CA LYS A 19 -14.18 3.90 18.31
C LYS A 19 -14.28 2.56 17.58
N TYR A 20 -13.49 2.38 16.52
CA TYR A 20 -13.56 1.20 15.66
C TYR A 20 -12.30 0.32 15.71
N PHE A 21 -11.15 0.87 16.10
CA PHE A 21 -9.91 0.11 16.26
C PHE A 21 -9.31 0.34 17.65
N PHE A 22 -8.50 -0.59 18.13
CA PHE A 22 -7.56 -0.32 19.22
C PHE A 22 -6.15 -0.46 18.65
N THR A 23 -5.44 0.66 18.56
CA THR A 23 -4.01 0.67 18.29
C THR A 23 -3.31 0.21 19.58
N ASN A 24 -3.08 -1.10 19.74
CA ASN A 24 -2.33 -1.71 20.85
C ASN A 24 -0.82 -1.34 20.82
N THR A 25 -0.49 -0.12 20.40
CA THR A 25 0.86 0.40 20.23
C THR A 25 1.67 0.33 21.52
N GLY A 26 1.06 0.56 22.69
CA GLY A 26 1.74 0.39 23.98
C GLY A 26 2.26 -1.04 24.20
N LYS A 27 1.45 -2.06 23.90
CA LYS A 27 1.86 -3.48 24.02
C LYS A 27 2.93 -3.84 22.99
N TRP A 28 2.85 -3.25 21.80
CA TRP A 28 3.87 -3.39 20.77
C TRP A 28 5.23 -2.81 21.20
N VAL A 29 5.24 -1.64 21.83
CA VAL A 29 6.47 -1.04 22.38
C VAL A 29 7.09 -1.93 23.45
N VAL A 30 6.28 -2.57 24.31
CA VAL A 30 6.80 -3.54 25.29
C VAL A 30 7.49 -4.73 24.60
N GLY A 31 6.86 -5.30 23.56
CA GLY A 31 7.47 -6.38 22.78
C GLY A 31 8.76 -5.96 22.08
N LEU A 32 8.80 -4.75 21.52
CA LEU A 32 9.99 -4.15 20.92
C LEU A 32 11.13 -4.04 21.95
N LEU A 33 10.84 -3.50 23.14
CA LEU A 33 11.83 -3.35 24.21
C LEU A 33 12.39 -4.70 24.66
N ILE A 34 11.55 -5.72 24.83
CA ILE A 34 12.00 -7.08 25.16
C ILE A 34 12.92 -7.62 24.06
N GLY A 35 12.56 -7.43 22.79
CA GLY A 35 13.40 -7.83 21.65
C GLY A 35 14.76 -7.14 21.65
N VAL A 36 14.79 -5.83 21.87
CA VAL A 36 16.03 -5.04 21.97
C VAL A 36 16.90 -5.51 23.14
N VAL A 37 16.32 -5.70 24.32
CA VAL A 37 17.05 -6.19 25.50
C VAL A 37 17.61 -7.59 25.26
N THR A 38 16.85 -8.47 24.61
CA THR A 38 17.30 -9.82 24.26
C THR A 38 18.48 -9.78 23.28
N LEU A 39 18.43 -8.90 22.27
CA LEU A 39 19.52 -8.71 21.31
C LEU A 39 20.77 -8.12 21.96
N VAL A 40 20.61 -7.10 22.79
CA VAL A 40 21.74 -6.50 23.51
C VAL A 40 22.35 -7.53 24.46
N GLY A 41 21.51 -8.30 25.17
CA GLY A 41 21.94 -9.38 26.05
C GLY A 41 22.74 -10.45 25.31
N SER A 42 22.27 -10.92 24.15
CA SER A 42 22.97 -11.93 23.36
C SER A 42 24.30 -11.40 22.78
N LEU A 43 24.37 -10.12 22.42
CA LEU A 43 25.62 -9.47 22.00
C LEU A 43 26.65 -9.39 23.13
N LEU A 44 26.25 -9.36 24.40
CA LEU A 44 27.19 -9.35 25.52
C LEU A 44 28.00 -10.64 25.64
N PHE A 45 27.41 -11.78 25.23
CA PHE A 45 28.06 -13.10 25.24
C PHE A 45 29.06 -13.31 24.10
N ILE A 46 29.10 -12.41 23.11
CA ILE A 46 30.15 -12.42 22.10
C ILE A 46 31.43 -11.86 22.74
N GLU A 47 32.43 -12.72 22.87
CA GLU A 47 33.76 -12.39 23.39
C GLU A 47 34.76 -12.15 22.26
N GLY A 48 35.75 -11.28 22.51
CA GLY A 48 36.85 -10.99 21.57
C GLY A 48 36.60 -9.83 20.59
N ASP A 49 37.57 -9.65 19.69
CA ASP A 49 37.65 -8.49 18.78
C ASP A 49 36.52 -8.41 17.75
N GLN A 50 35.81 -9.52 17.50
CA GLN A 50 34.73 -9.54 16.52
C GLN A 50 33.40 -8.99 17.05
N LYS A 51 33.30 -8.69 18.36
CA LYS A 51 32.10 -8.11 18.97
C LYS A 51 31.70 -6.79 18.33
N PHE A 52 32.67 -5.91 18.06
CA PHE A 52 32.40 -4.63 17.40
C PHE A 52 31.85 -4.83 15.98
N ALA A 53 32.45 -5.77 15.22
CA ALA A 53 31.99 -6.11 13.89
C ALA A 53 30.56 -6.70 13.89
N ALA A 54 30.23 -7.55 14.87
CA ALA A 54 28.89 -8.10 15.05
C ALA A 54 27.83 -7.01 15.28
N ILE A 55 28.10 -6.09 16.21
CA ILE A 55 27.21 -4.98 16.54
C ILE A 55 27.01 -4.08 15.32
N PHE A 56 28.12 -3.70 14.66
CA PHE A 56 28.09 -2.89 13.45
C PHE A 56 27.25 -3.56 12.36
N LEU A 57 27.49 -4.84 12.07
CA LEU A 57 26.76 -5.57 11.05
C LEU A 57 25.28 -5.73 11.38
N CYS A 58 24.89 -5.94 12.64
CA CYS A 58 23.48 -5.99 13.03
C CYS A 58 22.76 -4.67 12.74
N PHE A 59 23.37 -3.57 13.15
CA PHE A 59 22.82 -2.24 12.90
C PHE A 59 22.75 -1.94 11.40
N TRP A 60 23.84 -2.20 10.68
CA TRP A 60 23.93 -2.01 9.23
C TRP A 60 22.90 -2.85 8.47
N LEU A 61 22.80 -4.14 8.78
CA LEU A 61 21.82 -5.04 8.18
C LEU A 61 20.39 -4.59 8.46
N SER A 62 20.08 -4.12 9.67
CA SER A 62 18.73 -3.63 9.97
C SER A 62 18.30 -2.47 9.06
N ILE A 63 19.21 -1.53 8.77
CA ILE A 63 18.97 -0.41 7.87
C ILE A 63 18.89 -0.90 6.41
N TRP A 64 19.82 -1.78 6.02
CA TRP A 64 19.85 -2.37 4.68
C TRP A 64 18.56 -3.13 4.36
N SER A 65 18.10 -3.98 5.27
CA SER A 65 16.87 -4.78 5.15
C SER A 65 15.63 -3.92 4.95
N ILE A 66 15.57 -2.70 5.52
CA ILE A 66 14.47 -1.75 5.24
C ILE A 66 14.48 -1.35 3.77
N GLY A 67 15.65 -1.04 3.21
CA GLY A 67 15.83 -0.72 1.80
C GLY A 67 15.47 -1.88 0.88
N VAL A 68 15.94 -3.10 1.18
CA VAL A 68 15.62 -4.31 0.41
C VAL A 68 14.12 -4.60 0.46
N THR A 69 13.50 -4.51 1.64
CA THR A 69 12.06 -4.72 1.80
C THR A 69 11.26 -3.70 0.99
N ALA A 70 11.65 -2.43 1.00
CA ALA A 70 11.00 -1.39 0.21
C ALA A 70 11.09 -1.69 -1.29
N LEU A 71 12.27 -2.09 -1.77
CA LEU A 71 12.53 -2.39 -3.16
C LEU A 71 11.75 -3.65 -3.62
N VAL A 72 11.75 -4.72 -2.83
CA VAL A 72 10.95 -5.92 -3.08
C VAL A 72 9.46 -5.60 -3.06
N SER A 73 8.99 -4.77 -2.12
CA SER A 73 7.59 -4.36 -2.08
C SER A 73 7.17 -3.54 -3.31
N ALA A 74 8.09 -2.73 -3.86
CA ALA A 74 7.87 -1.99 -5.09
C ALA A 74 7.81 -2.94 -6.30
N ALA A 75 8.70 -3.92 -6.37
CA ALA A 75 8.69 -4.95 -7.41
C ALA A 75 7.38 -5.77 -7.39
N ILE A 76 6.92 -6.20 -6.21
CA ILE A 76 5.64 -6.90 -6.04
C ILE A 76 4.47 -6.04 -6.49
N LYS A 77 4.41 -4.77 -6.07
CA LYS A 77 3.34 -3.85 -6.47
C LYS A 77 3.34 -3.60 -7.97
N ALA A 78 4.51 -3.42 -8.57
CA ALA A 78 4.66 -3.28 -10.02
C ALA A 78 4.16 -4.53 -10.75
N SER A 79 4.47 -5.73 -10.28
CA SER A 79 3.94 -6.98 -10.84
C SER A 79 2.40 -7.08 -10.73
N LYS A 80 1.82 -6.65 -9.61
CA LYS A 80 0.36 -6.68 -9.40
C LYS A 80 -0.40 -5.64 -10.25
N THR A 81 0.24 -4.52 -10.57
CA THR A 81 -0.37 -3.41 -11.31
C THR A 81 0.04 -3.41 -12.79
N ALA A 82 0.85 -4.39 -13.22
CA ALA A 82 1.36 -4.47 -14.58
C ALA A 82 0.24 -4.75 -15.56
N ASN A 83 -0.06 -3.75 -16.41
CA ASN A 83 -0.96 -3.88 -17.54
C ASN A 83 -0.20 -3.59 -18.84
N GLY A 84 -0.34 -4.50 -19.81
CA GLY A 84 0.34 -4.41 -21.10
C GLY A 84 1.85 -4.66 -21.03
N VAL A 85 2.50 -4.64 -22.21
CA VAL A 85 3.92 -5.01 -22.37
C VAL A 85 4.86 -4.09 -21.59
N GLY A 86 4.61 -2.77 -21.59
CA GLY A 86 5.43 -1.80 -20.88
C GLY A 86 5.41 -1.99 -19.36
N GLY A 87 4.24 -2.26 -18.78
CA GLY A 87 4.10 -2.55 -17.35
C GLY A 87 4.84 -3.81 -16.93
N THR A 88 4.75 -4.88 -17.74
CA THR A 88 5.47 -6.13 -17.49
C THR A 88 6.98 -5.96 -17.55
N ILE A 89 7.49 -5.22 -18.55
CA ILE A 89 8.94 -4.92 -18.66
C ILE A 89 9.42 -4.12 -17.45
N GLY A 90 8.66 -3.11 -17.01
CA GLY A 90 8.98 -2.32 -15.83
C GLY A 90 9.03 -3.16 -14.54
N ALA A 91 8.09 -4.08 -14.36
CA ALA A 91 8.08 -5.00 -13.22
C ALA A 91 9.30 -5.95 -13.24
N LEU A 92 9.63 -6.52 -14.40
CA LEU A 92 10.81 -7.39 -14.56
C LEU A 92 12.12 -6.64 -14.28
N PHE A 93 12.23 -5.39 -14.72
CA PHE A 93 13.38 -4.54 -14.43
C PHE A 93 13.55 -4.32 -12.93
N LEU A 94 12.48 -4.01 -12.18
CA LEU A 94 12.54 -3.84 -10.74
C LEU A 94 12.97 -5.13 -10.02
N TRP A 95 12.49 -6.28 -10.47
CA TRP A 95 12.95 -7.57 -9.94
C TRP A 95 14.44 -7.78 -10.21
N PHE A 96 14.90 -7.56 -11.44
CA PHE A 96 16.32 -7.70 -11.76
C PHE A 96 17.20 -6.73 -10.97
N PHE A 97 16.76 -5.49 -10.83
CA PHE A 97 17.42 -4.47 -10.03
C PHE A 97 17.46 -4.83 -8.53
N SER A 98 16.46 -5.57 -8.02
CA SER A 98 16.41 -6.03 -6.63
C SER A 98 17.43 -7.13 -6.28
N LEU A 99 17.80 -7.96 -7.26
CA LEU A 99 18.62 -9.15 -7.05
C LEU A 99 19.97 -8.88 -6.38
N PRO A 100 20.81 -7.91 -6.81
CA PRO A 100 22.08 -7.66 -6.13
C PRO A 100 21.91 -7.26 -4.67
N PHE A 101 20.83 -6.57 -4.31
CA PHE A 101 20.56 -6.17 -2.93
C PHE A 101 20.12 -7.34 -2.05
N LEU A 102 19.31 -8.26 -2.61
CA LEU A 102 18.93 -9.52 -1.95
C LEU A 102 20.15 -10.43 -1.73
N VAL A 103 21.04 -10.52 -2.73
CA VAL A 103 22.30 -11.25 -2.61
C VAL A 103 23.19 -10.59 -1.54
N GLY A 104 23.24 -9.26 -1.50
CA GLY A 104 23.95 -8.52 -0.45
C GLY A 104 23.39 -8.75 0.95
N GLU A 105 22.07 -8.78 1.11
CA GLU A 105 21.42 -9.11 2.39
C GLU A 105 21.75 -10.53 2.83
N LEU A 106 21.65 -11.51 1.92
CA LEU A 106 22.03 -12.89 2.20
C LEU A 106 23.52 -13.01 2.59
N GLY A 107 24.40 -12.32 1.86
CA GLY A 107 25.83 -12.27 2.16
C GLY A 107 26.12 -11.67 3.53
N GLY A 108 25.43 -10.60 3.91
CA GLY A 108 25.57 -9.99 5.23
C GLY A 108 25.06 -10.90 6.36
N LEU A 109 23.95 -11.61 6.16
CA LEU A 109 23.47 -12.61 7.12
C LEU A 109 24.45 -13.78 7.29
N ILE A 110 25.07 -14.23 6.19
CA ILE A 110 26.11 -15.25 6.23
C ILE A 110 27.34 -14.74 6.99
N ALA A 111 27.80 -13.52 6.72
CA ALA A 111 28.91 -12.91 7.44
C ALA A 111 28.61 -12.78 8.94
N LEU A 112 27.39 -12.36 9.30
CA LEU A 112 26.94 -12.30 10.68
C LEU A 112 26.90 -13.69 11.33
N ALA A 113 26.53 -14.74 10.59
CA ALA A 113 26.54 -16.11 11.09
C ALA A 113 27.96 -16.61 11.39
N PHE A 114 28.96 -16.22 10.59
CA PHE A 114 30.37 -16.55 10.86
C PHE A 114 30.93 -15.81 12.08
N ILE A 115 30.46 -14.58 12.35
CA ILE A 115 30.96 -13.74 13.44
C ILE A 115 30.25 -14.03 14.77
N ALA A 116 28.92 -14.10 14.75
CA ALA A 116 28.07 -14.19 15.95
C ALA A 116 27.44 -15.59 16.14
N GLY A 117 27.63 -16.49 15.17
CA GLY A 117 27.07 -17.84 15.19
C GLY A 117 25.66 -17.93 14.57
N PHE A 118 25.33 -19.11 14.05
CA PHE A 118 24.05 -19.37 13.41
C PHE A 118 22.84 -19.19 14.35
N GLY A 119 23.00 -19.56 15.63
CA GLY A 119 21.96 -19.38 16.65
C GLY A 119 21.60 -17.91 16.87
N PHE A 120 22.59 -17.02 16.83
CA PHE A 120 22.37 -15.59 16.95
C PHE A 120 21.61 -15.03 15.74
N VAL A 121 21.98 -15.43 14.52
CA VAL A 121 21.28 -15.00 13.29
C VAL A 121 19.82 -15.46 13.28
N LEU A 122 19.55 -16.70 13.70
CA LEU A 122 18.17 -17.18 13.85
C LEU A 122 17.39 -16.35 14.87
N LEU A 123 17.97 -16.06 16.03
CA LEU A 123 17.35 -15.24 17.07
C LEU A 123 17.08 -13.81 16.58
N PHE A 124 18.05 -13.20 15.89
CA PHE A 124 17.91 -11.88 15.28
C PHE A 124 16.76 -11.82 14.27
N GLY A 125 16.72 -12.78 13.34
CA GLY A 125 15.62 -12.89 12.37
C GLY A 125 14.26 -13.13 13.02
N LEU A 126 14.20 -13.98 14.05
CA LEU A 126 12.96 -14.28 14.79
C LEU A 126 12.43 -13.05 15.52
N ILE A 127 13.32 -12.29 16.19
CA ILE A 127 12.93 -11.06 16.90
C ILE A 127 12.38 -10.03 15.91
N ILE A 128 13.08 -9.78 14.80
CA ILE A 128 12.62 -8.84 13.78
C ILE A 128 11.28 -9.30 13.19
N GLY A 129 11.19 -10.57 12.78
CA GLY A 129 9.98 -11.15 12.22
C GLY A 129 8.79 -11.05 13.17
N THR A 130 9.00 -11.31 14.46
CA THR A 130 7.96 -11.21 15.49
C THR A 130 7.54 -9.76 15.69
N VAL A 131 8.48 -8.82 15.83
CA VAL A 131 8.15 -7.39 15.99
C VAL A 131 7.33 -6.86 14.80
N VAL A 132 7.69 -7.25 13.58
CA VAL A 132 6.98 -6.85 12.36
C VAL A 132 5.60 -7.53 12.27
N ALA A 133 5.52 -8.84 12.53
CA ALA A 133 4.25 -9.57 12.50
C ALA A 133 3.27 -9.01 13.54
N PHE A 134 3.73 -8.80 14.78
CA PHE A 134 2.91 -8.22 15.83
C PHE A 134 2.54 -6.75 15.56
N TYR A 135 3.37 -5.98 14.85
CA TYR A 135 2.97 -4.64 14.40
C TYR A 135 1.74 -4.68 13.49
N GLN A 136 1.67 -5.69 12.60
CA GLN A 136 0.51 -5.87 11.71
C GLN A 136 -0.68 -6.51 12.42
N TRP A 137 -0.45 -7.54 13.25
CA TRP A 137 -1.50 -8.31 13.92
C TRP A 137 -2.13 -7.61 15.12
N MET A 138 -1.42 -6.69 15.78
CA MET A 138 -1.97 -5.97 16.94
C MET A 138 -2.96 -4.86 16.60
N LYS A 139 -3.21 -4.61 15.31
CA LYS A 139 -4.35 -3.81 14.85
C LYS A 139 -5.64 -4.60 15.06
N ALA A 140 -6.20 -4.53 16.25
CA ALA A 140 -7.43 -5.22 16.58
C ALA A 140 -8.63 -4.31 16.25
N PRO A 141 -9.55 -4.71 15.35
CA PRO A 141 -10.85 -4.06 15.27
C PRO A 141 -11.61 -4.29 16.57
N THR A 142 -12.28 -3.25 17.07
CA THR A 142 -13.25 -3.37 18.17
C THR A 142 -14.46 -4.20 17.72
N GLN A 143 -15.37 -4.60 18.62
CA GLN A 143 -16.61 -5.29 18.21
C GLN A 143 -17.44 -4.46 17.23
N ASP A 144 -17.51 -3.15 17.43
CA ASP A 144 -18.20 -2.24 16.53
C ASP A 144 -17.43 -2.06 15.21
N GLY A 145 -16.09 -2.09 15.26
CA GLY A 145 -15.22 -2.11 14.09
C GLY A 145 -15.40 -3.37 13.25
N ALA A 146 -15.47 -4.54 13.88
CA ALA A 146 -15.72 -5.81 13.21
C ALA A 146 -17.09 -5.81 12.52
N ARG A 147 -18.16 -5.38 13.21
CA ARG A 147 -19.49 -5.25 12.60
C ARG A 147 -19.51 -4.27 11.43
N LEU A 148 -18.76 -3.17 11.52
CA LEU A 148 -18.66 -2.21 10.43
C LEU A 148 -17.90 -2.79 9.24
N LEU A 149 -16.80 -3.50 9.48
CA LEU A 149 -16.04 -4.21 8.44
C LEU A 149 -16.90 -5.27 7.76
N ASP A 150 -17.68 -6.04 8.51
CA ASP A 150 -18.61 -7.01 7.95
C ASP A 150 -19.67 -6.35 7.05
N LYS A 151 -20.19 -5.18 7.46
CA LYS A 151 -21.11 -4.40 6.62
C LYS A 151 -20.45 -3.87 5.36
N ILE A 152 -19.21 -3.39 5.46
CA ILE A 152 -18.43 -2.92 4.31
C ILE A 152 -18.15 -4.06 3.34
N GLU A 153 -17.77 -5.23 3.85
CA GLU A 153 -17.55 -6.42 3.03
C GLU A 153 -18.87 -6.87 2.39
N GLY A 154 -19.97 -6.94 3.14
CA GLY A 154 -21.29 -7.23 2.58
C GLY A 154 -21.72 -6.24 1.49
N PHE A 155 -21.40 -4.95 1.65
CA PHE A 155 -21.64 -3.94 0.63
C PHE A 155 -20.73 -4.09 -0.58
N ARG A 156 -19.46 -4.44 -0.39
CA ARG A 156 -18.52 -4.77 -1.47
C ARG A 156 -19.02 -5.97 -2.28
N TRP A 157 -19.51 -7.01 -1.61
CA TRP A 157 -20.18 -8.15 -2.25
C TRP A 157 -21.41 -7.70 -3.02
N TYR A 158 -22.28 -6.87 -2.43
CA TYR A 158 -23.44 -6.34 -3.13
C TYR A 158 -23.10 -5.56 -4.41
N LEU A 159 -22.01 -4.78 -4.40
CA LEU A 159 -21.54 -4.02 -5.57
C LEU A 159 -20.80 -4.90 -6.60
N GLY A 160 -20.10 -5.94 -6.14
CA GLY A 160 -19.25 -6.81 -6.97
C GLY A 160 -19.91 -8.11 -7.47
N VAL A 161 -21.01 -8.55 -6.85
CA VAL A 161 -21.70 -9.81 -7.22
C VAL A 161 -22.50 -9.62 -8.50
N ALA A 162 -22.20 -10.50 -9.46
CA ALA A 162 -22.81 -10.57 -10.78
C ALA A 162 -24.10 -11.41 -10.84
N GLU A 163 -24.66 -11.87 -9.71
CA GLU A 163 -25.99 -12.50 -9.64
C GLU A 163 -27.09 -11.44 -9.85
N LYS A 164 -27.08 -10.85 -11.04
CA LYS A 164 -28.04 -9.88 -11.55
C LYS A 164 -29.47 -10.36 -11.30
N GLN A 165 -29.74 -11.64 -11.53
CA GLN A 165 -31.09 -12.19 -11.51
C GLN A 165 -31.67 -12.41 -10.11
N GLU A 166 -30.90 -12.87 -9.13
CA GLU A 166 -31.44 -13.12 -7.78
C GLU A 166 -31.57 -11.83 -6.96
N LEU A 167 -30.62 -10.89 -7.11
CA LEU A 167 -30.68 -9.59 -6.46
C LEU A 167 -31.77 -8.68 -7.05
N ASP A 168 -31.92 -8.63 -8.38
CA ASP A 168 -32.98 -7.83 -9.03
C ASP A 168 -34.37 -8.43 -8.76
N SER A 169 -34.48 -9.76 -8.62
CA SER A 169 -35.71 -10.47 -8.23
C SER A 169 -36.07 -10.22 -6.77
N ARG A 170 -35.10 -10.32 -5.84
CA ARG A 170 -35.34 -10.23 -4.39
C ARG A 170 -35.49 -8.79 -3.89
N TYR A 171 -34.75 -7.84 -4.46
CA TYR A 171 -34.71 -6.45 -4.00
C TYR A 171 -35.38 -5.46 -4.97
N HIS A 172 -35.91 -5.93 -6.11
CA HIS A 172 -36.55 -5.09 -7.13
C HIS A 172 -35.72 -3.85 -7.47
N VAL A 173 -34.39 -4.00 -7.53
CA VAL A 173 -33.48 -2.92 -7.90
C VAL A 173 -33.62 -2.72 -9.41
N LYS A 174 -34.69 -2.04 -9.83
CA LYS A 174 -34.76 -1.48 -11.17
C LYS A 174 -33.48 -0.67 -11.34
N ALA A 175 -32.71 -0.97 -12.37
CA ALA A 175 -31.52 -0.22 -12.72
C ALA A 175 -31.91 1.25 -12.89
N ARG A 176 -31.72 2.05 -11.83
CA ARG A 176 -32.00 3.48 -11.85
C ARG A 176 -30.67 4.19 -12.14
N PRO A 177 -30.63 5.07 -13.16
CA PRO A 177 -29.50 5.94 -13.45
C PRO A 177 -28.91 6.62 -12.20
N GLU A 178 -29.78 7.07 -11.30
CA GLU A 178 -29.40 7.76 -10.06
C GLU A 178 -28.52 6.90 -9.15
N LEU A 179 -28.88 5.62 -8.97
CA LEU A 179 -28.17 4.67 -8.09
C LEU A 179 -26.75 4.38 -8.60
N PHE A 180 -26.57 4.36 -9.92
CA PHE A 180 -25.25 4.18 -10.51
C PHE A 180 -24.31 5.31 -10.04
N SER A 181 -24.75 6.56 -10.18
CA SER A 181 -23.95 7.74 -9.82
C SER A 181 -23.67 7.84 -8.32
N GLU A 182 -24.63 7.42 -7.49
CA GLU A 182 -24.56 7.48 -6.04
C GLU A 182 -23.52 6.49 -5.48
N TYR A 183 -23.51 5.25 -5.98
CA TYR A 183 -22.63 4.20 -5.47
C TYR A 183 -21.30 4.08 -6.19
N LEU A 184 -21.10 4.78 -7.30
CA LEU A 184 -19.86 4.75 -8.06
C LEU A 184 -18.61 5.12 -7.24
N PRO A 185 -18.61 6.19 -6.41
CA PRO A 185 -17.43 6.51 -5.60
C PRO A 185 -17.09 5.42 -4.59
N TYR A 186 -18.10 4.71 -4.09
CA TYR A 186 -17.93 3.61 -3.15
C TYR A 186 -17.43 2.34 -3.85
N ALA A 187 -17.93 2.05 -5.07
CA ALA A 187 -17.43 0.94 -5.88
C ALA A 187 -15.95 1.13 -6.22
N LEU A 188 -15.55 2.36 -6.54
CA LEU A 188 -14.15 2.72 -6.77
C LEU A 188 -13.30 2.59 -5.49
N ALA A 189 -13.84 3.00 -4.33
CA ALA A 189 -13.15 2.87 -3.05
C ALA A 189 -12.99 1.40 -2.59
N LEU A 190 -13.83 0.49 -3.11
CA LEU A 190 -13.85 -0.94 -2.79
C LEU A 190 -13.23 -1.82 -3.89
N ASP A 191 -12.62 -1.21 -4.90
CA ASP A 191 -12.00 -1.87 -6.08
C ASP A 191 -12.96 -2.82 -6.82
N VAL A 192 -14.24 -2.45 -6.94
CA VAL A 192 -15.29 -3.21 -7.63
C VAL A 192 -16.04 -2.38 -8.69
N GLU A 193 -15.44 -1.27 -9.14
CA GLU A 193 -16.04 -0.34 -10.09
C GLU A 193 -16.29 -0.97 -11.46
N GLN A 194 -15.47 -1.92 -11.90
CA GLN A 194 -15.64 -2.60 -13.18
C GLN A 194 -16.88 -3.50 -13.18
N ALA A 195 -17.04 -4.30 -12.13
CA ALA A 195 -18.21 -5.15 -11.95
C ALA A 195 -19.49 -4.30 -11.81
N TRP A 196 -19.42 -3.20 -11.07
CA TRP A 196 -20.50 -2.25 -10.93
C TRP A 196 -20.88 -1.58 -12.26
N ALA A 197 -19.90 -1.10 -13.04
CA ALA A 197 -20.15 -0.47 -14.33
C ALA A 197 -20.74 -1.43 -15.37
N GLN A 198 -20.28 -2.68 -15.39
CA GLN A 198 -20.84 -3.72 -16.26
C GLN A 198 -22.29 -4.07 -15.92
N ARG A 199 -22.69 -3.99 -14.65
CA ARG A 199 -24.09 -4.22 -14.25
C ARG A 199 -25.04 -3.25 -14.94
N PHE A 200 -24.68 -1.98 -15.02
CA PHE A 200 -25.54 -0.94 -15.61
C PHE A 200 -25.39 -0.83 -17.12
N ALA A 201 -24.24 -1.22 -17.69
CA ALA A 201 -24.05 -1.26 -19.13
C ALA A 201 -25.03 -2.21 -19.85
N ASP A 202 -25.42 -3.30 -19.19
CA ASP A 202 -26.36 -4.29 -19.76
C ASP A 202 -27.85 -3.91 -19.55
N SER A 203 -28.14 -3.06 -18.56
CA SER A 203 -29.51 -2.76 -18.13
C SER A 203 -30.01 -1.37 -18.52
N LEU A 204 -29.11 -0.42 -18.79
CA LEU A 204 -29.46 0.96 -19.14
C LEU A 204 -29.19 1.23 -20.62
N THR A 205 -30.07 2.02 -21.23
CA THR A 205 -29.81 2.60 -22.55
C THR A 205 -28.72 3.70 -22.48
N PRO A 206 -28.05 4.03 -23.60
CA PRO A 206 -27.08 5.13 -23.63
C PRO A 206 -27.63 6.48 -23.14
N ALA A 207 -28.92 6.75 -23.36
CA ALA A 207 -29.57 7.98 -22.89
C ALA A 207 -29.73 8.00 -21.37
N GLU A 208 -30.09 6.86 -20.77
CA GLU A 208 -30.21 6.69 -19.32
C GLU A 208 -28.83 6.72 -18.64
N MET A 209 -27.78 6.22 -19.30
CA MET A 209 -26.41 6.35 -18.81
C MET A 209 -25.92 7.80 -18.79
N GLU A 210 -26.25 8.61 -19.80
CA GLU A 210 -25.91 10.04 -19.78
C GLU A 210 -26.64 10.78 -18.64
N GLN A 211 -27.88 10.38 -18.33
CA GLN A 211 -28.61 10.89 -17.17
C GLN A 211 -27.99 10.45 -15.83
N ALA A 212 -27.34 9.29 -15.80
CA ALA A 212 -26.59 8.73 -14.65
C ALA A 212 -25.21 9.38 -14.43
N ARG A 213 -24.88 10.42 -15.19
CA ARG A 213 -23.57 11.07 -15.15
C ARG A 213 -23.28 11.63 -13.76
N PRO A 214 -22.17 11.25 -13.10
CA PRO A 214 -21.82 11.81 -11.81
C PRO A 214 -21.59 13.31 -11.89
N THR A 215 -22.08 14.06 -10.90
CA THR A 215 -21.96 15.54 -10.87
C THR A 215 -20.51 16.03 -10.86
N TRP A 216 -19.59 15.21 -10.36
CA TRP A 216 -18.15 15.49 -10.37
C TRP A 216 -17.48 15.22 -11.72
N TYR A 217 -18.14 14.53 -12.66
CA TYR A 217 -17.58 14.20 -13.97
C TYR A 217 -17.86 15.30 -15.00
N HIS A 218 -16.80 15.97 -15.41
CA HIS A 218 -16.82 16.99 -16.46
C HIS A 218 -15.99 16.53 -17.67
N GLY A 219 -16.63 15.87 -18.64
CA GLY A 219 -16.09 15.55 -19.96
C GLY A 219 -16.88 16.21 -21.09
N SER A 220 -16.21 16.41 -22.23
CA SER A 220 -16.78 16.92 -23.48
C SER A 220 -17.45 15.84 -24.33
N SER A 221 -17.23 14.56 -24.01
CA SER A 221 -17.82 13.40 -24.67
C SER A 221 -19.00 12.84 -23.87
N THR A 222 -19.88 12.09 -24.53
CA THR A 222 -20.93 11.30 -23.89
C THR A 222 -20.36 10.33 -22.86
N PHE A 223 -21.03 10.25 -21.72
CA PHE A 223 -20.64 9.42 -20.60
C PHE A 223 -21.08 7.97 -20.83
N ASN A 224 -20.14 7.03 -20.69
CA ASN A 224 -20.38 5.59 -20.75
C ASN A 224 -19.47 4.83 -19.78
N ALA A 225 -19.71 3.53 -19.59
CA ALA A 225 -18.93 2.72 -18.66
C ALA A 225 -17.41 2.72 -18.98
N ALA A 226 -17.03 2.75 -20.26
CA ALA A 226 -15.64 2.81 -20.69
C ALA A 226 -14.97 4.17 -20.38
N SER A 227 -15.73 5.27 -20.43
CA SER A 227 -15.26 6.61 -20.07
C SER A 227 -14.85 6.68 -18.60
N LEU A 228 -15.48 5.87 -17.74
CA LEU A 228 -15.13 5.78 -16.32
C LEU A 228 -13.75 5.17 -16.11
N THR A 229 -13.48 4.05 -16.76
CA THR A 229 -12.16 3.40 -16.72
C THR A 229 -11.07 4.34 -17.25
N ALA A 230 -11.37 5.13 -18.29
CA ALA A 230 -10.46 6.14 -18.83
C ALA A 230 -10.19 7.28 -17.82
N VAL A 231 -11.21 7.76 -17.11
CA VAL A 231 -11.06 8.77 -16.05
C VAL A 231 -10.23 8.24 -14.89
N THR A 232 -10.52 7.05 -14.40
CA THR A 232 -9.77 6.42 -13.31
C THR A 232 -8.31 6.22 -13.69
N SER A 233 -8.04 5.82 -14.94
CA SER A 233 -6.68 5.68 -15.49
C SER A 233 -5.98 7.03 -15.67
N GLY A 234 -6.71 8.08 -16.05
CA GLY A 234 -6.20 9.45 -16.14
C GLY A 234 -5.85 10.05 -14.77
N ILE A 235 -6.69 9.80 -13.76
CA ILE A 235 -6.45 10.22 -12.38
C ILE A 235 -5.24 9.49 -11.80
N SER A 236 -5.16 8.16 -11.98
CA SER A 236 -4.04 7.38 -11.46
C SER A 236 -2.70 7.76 -12.08
N SER A 237 -2.68 8.01 -13.40
CA SER A 237 -1.49 8.52 -14.10
C SER A 237 -1.14 9.95 -13.71
N GLY A 238 -2.12 10.84 -13.53
CA GLY A 238 -1.92 12.22 -13.04
C GLY A 238 -1.40 12.29 -11.60
N ILE A 239 -1.89 11.43 -10.71
CA ILE A 239 -1.36 11.30 -9.34
C ILE A 239 0.06 10.74 -9.38
N SER A 240 0.32 9.73 -10.21
CA SER A 240 1.65 9.13 -10.33
C SER A 240 2.68 10.15 -10.87
N SER A 241 2.29 10.97 -11.84
CA SER A 241 3.15 12.03 -12.39
C SER A 241 3.37 13.17 -11.40
N ALA A 242 2.33 13.57 -10.63
CA ALA A 242 2.45 14.57 -9.57
C ALA A 242 3.33 14.10 -8.39
N VAL A 243 3.27 12.81 -8.04
CA VAL A 243 4.16 12.20 -7.04
C VAL A 243 5.59 12.19 -7.57
N SER A 244 5.79 11.80 -8.82
CA SER A 244 7.10 11.79 -9.49
C SER A 244 7.71 13.19 -9.55
N SER A 245 6.95 14.21 -9.92
CA SER A 245 7.42 15.60 -10.00
C SER A 245 7.69 16.24 -8.62
N SER A 246 7.07 15.74 -7.56
CA SER A 246 7.37 16.17 -6.19
C SER A 246 8.65 15.53 -5.60
N SER A 247 9.20 14.52 -6.28
CA SER A 247 10.41 13.80 -5.86
C SER A 247 11.71 14.30 -6.48
N SER A 248 11.66 15.28 -7.39
CA SER A 248 12.87 15.93 -7.91
C SER A 248 13.42 16.96 -6.91
N SER A 249 14.59 16.66 -6.34
CA SER A 249 15.43 17.60 -5.58
C SER A 249 15.67 18.90 -6.36
N PRO A 250 15.81 20.07 -5.70
CA PRO A 250 16.16 21.31 -6.40
C PRO A 250 17.50 21.14 -7.11
N GLY A 251 17.49 21.21 -8.45
CA GLY A 251 18.70 21.16 -9.25
C GLY A 251 19.60 22.35 -8.91
N SER A 252 20.82 22.07 -8.48
CA SER A 252 21.88 23.05 -8.28
C SER A 252 22.22 23.75 -9.60
N SER A 253 21.88 25.04 -9.72
CA SER A 253 22.39 25.90 -10.78
C SER A 253 23.87 26.20 -10.51
N SER A 254 24.77 25.45 -11.14
CA SER A 254 26.18 25.82 -11.24
C SER A 254 26.30 26.99 -12.22
N GLY A 255 26.35 28.21 -11.69
CA GLY A 255 26.68 29.41 -12.45
C GLY A 255 28.14 29.37 -12.89
N SER A 256 28.35 29.26 -14.20
CA SER A 256 29.66 29.47 -14.81
C SER A 256 29.95 30.98 -14.84
N SER A 257 30.73 31.46 -13.88
CA SER A 257 31.32 32.80 -13.91
C SER A 257 32.72 32.73 -14.51
N GLY A 258 32.81 32.89 -15.83
CA GLY A 258 34.07 33.15 -16.54
C GLY A 258 34.23 34.66 -16.77
N GLY A 259 35.02 35.31 -15.93
CA GLY A 259 35.69 36.60 -16.23
C GLY A 259 37.20 36.37 -16.13
N SER A 260 38.09 37.15 -16.74
CA SER A 260 37.98 38.38 -17.50
C SER A 260 39.23 38.49 -18.39
N GLY A 261 39.24 39.46 -19.30
CA GLY A 261 40.50 40.07 -19.74
C GLY A 261 41.11 40.98 -18.67
#